data_AF-A0A942XXZ3-F1
#
_entry.id   AF-A0A942XXZ3-F1
#
_cell.length_a   1.000
_cell.length_b   1.000
_cell.length_c   1.000
_cell.angle_alpha   90.00
_cell.angle_beta   90.00
_cell.angle_gamma   90.00
#
_symmetry.space_group_name_H-M   'P 1'
#
loop_
_entity.id
_entity.type
_entity.pdbx_description
1 polymer ?
#
loop_
_entity_poly.entity_id
_entity_poly.type
_entity_poly.pdbx_seq_one_letter_code
_entity_poly.pdbx_strand_id
1 'polypeptide(L)'
;MKYCMYDSRFISAPYLEALFAGLHTQARPFYAFLAGLPKEDFYILCAYDYRRRSETWRDPGRYRFTLPEFLAKAGSFDPQDEFCIYFVGLGEQEEADSPAKTELLSCEEATVGNLTELAAEFMAPYCEKCLRAGTPFRLTPETVARLGLAPEDVAVLRDRVERCNEVALARLQAEYDALKKLDGIVL
;
A
#
# COMPACT_ATOMS: atom_id res chain seq x y z
N MET A 1 -4.02 35.89 7.83
CA MET A 1 -4.39 34.46 7.91
C MET A 1 -4.39 34.09 9.38
N LYS A 2 -5.58 33.88 9.98
CA LYS A 2 -5.77 33.56 11.41
C LYS A 2 -5.27 32.13 11.69
N TYR A 3 -4.56 31.95 12.80
CA TYR A 3 -4.08 30.67 13.32
C TYR A 3 -5.23 29.79 13.88
N CYS A 4 -4.98 28.47 13.90
CA CYS A 4 -5.62 27.42 14.70
C CYS A 4 -7.10 27.10 14.44
N MET A 5 -7.33 26.01 13.71
CA MET A 5 -8.23 24.95 14.15
C MET A 5 -7.50 23.62 13.96
N TYR A 6 -7.34 22.88 15.07
CA TYR A 6 -6.96 21.47 15.07
C TYR A 6 -8.13 20.75 14.40
N ASP A 7 -8.04 20.56 13.10
CA ASP A 7 -9.04 19.80 12.38
C ASP A 7 -8.75 18.32 12.67
N SER A 8 -9.66 17.63 13.32
CA SER A 8 -9.62 16.18 13.53
C SER A 8 -9.65 15.38 12.22
N ARG A 9 -9.54 16.07 11.07
CA ARG A 9 -9.58 15.53 9.72
C ARG A 9 -8.21 15.06 9.22
N PHE A 10 -7.10 15.70 9.61
CA PHE A 10 -5.79 15.38 9.04
C PHE A 10 -5.03 14.29 9.80
N ILE A 11 -4.33 13.44 9.06
CA ILE A 11 -3.53 12.35 9.60
C ILE A 11 -2.20 12.92 10.09
N SER A 12 -1.90 12.79 11.39
CA SER A 12 -0.63 13.22 11.99
C SER A 12 0.31 12.04 12.25
N ALA A 13 1.59 12.32 12.52
CA ALA A 13 2.54 11.25 12.85
C ALA A 13 2.14 10.45 14.11
N PRO A 14 1.75 11.08 15.24
CA PRO A 14 1.29 10.33 16.42
C PRO A 14 0.04 9.48 16.16
N TYR A 15 -0.86 9.95 15.29
CA TYR A 15 -2.03 9.17 14.89
C TYR A 15 -1.61 7.92 14.11
N LEU A 16 -0.70 8.05 13.14
CA LEU A 16 -0.19 6.91 12.37
C LEU A 16 0.56 5.90 13.23
N GLU A 17 1.35 6.35 14.21
CA GLU A 17 1.99 5.44 15.18
C GLU A 17 0.95 4.60 15.92
N ALA A 18 -0.11 5.24 16.44
CA ALA A 18 -1.19 4.55 17.13
C ALA A 18 -1.97 3.61 16.19
N LEU A 19 -2.24 4.05 14.96
CA LEU A 19 -2.91 3.27 13.93
C LEU A 19 -2.13 2.00 13.59
N PHE A 20 -0.83 2.13 13.30
CA PHE A 20 0.02 1.00 12.93
C PHE A 20 0.29 0.06 14.11
N ALA A 21 0.38 0.58 15.34
CA ALA A 21 0.40 -0.25 16.54
C ALA A 21 -0.91 -1.04 16.72
N GLY A 22 -2.05 -0.38 16.44
CA GLY A 22 -3.36 -1.00 16.41
C GLY A 22 -3.46 -2.10 15.35
N LEU A 23 -3.01 -1.84 14.13
CA LEU A 23 -2.98 -2.80 13.04
C LEU A 23 -2.07 -3.99 13.36
N HIS A 24 -0.89 -3.74 13.91
CA HIS A 24 0.03 -4.80 14.35
C HIS A 24 -0.60 -5.70 15.42
N THR A 25 -1.41 -5.13 16.32
CA THR A 25 -2.03 -5.88 17.43
C THR A 25 -3.28 -6.64 16.99
N GLN A 26 -4.12 -6.03 16.15
CA GLN A 26 -5.46 -6.54 15.81
C GLN A 26 -5.49 -7.32 14.50
N ALA A 27 -4.59 -6.99 13.57
CA ALA A 27 -4.54 -7.54 12.21
C ALA A 27 -3.10 -7.75 11.74
N ARG A 28 -2.28 -8.35 12.62
CA ARG A 28 -0.84 -8.60 12.41
C ARG A 28 -0.46 -9.11 11.01
N PRO A 29 -1.17 -10.07 10.38
CA PRO A 29 -0.77 -10.56 9.06
C PRO A 29 -0.79 -9.45 8.00
N PHE A 30 -1.78 -8.55 8.07
CA PHE A 30 -1.90 -7.43 7.14
C PHE A 30 -0.90 -6.31 7.45
N TYR A 31 -0.61 -6.06 8.73
CA TYR A 31 0.51 -5.19 9.10
C TYR A 31 1.83 -5.68 8.49
N ALA A 32 2.16 -6.96 8.67
CA ALA A 32 3.41 -7.54 8.18
C ALA A 32 3.48 -7.52 6.65
N PHE A 33 2.36 -7.77 5.97
CA PHE A 33 2.25 -7.60 4.53
C PHE A 33 2.58 -6.16 4.09
N LEU A 34 1.88 -5.16 4.63
CA LEU A 34 2.11 -3.74 4.29
C LEU A 34 3.54 -3.28 4.62
N ALA A 35 4.08 -3.74 5.76
CA ALA A 35 5.42 -3.37 6.20
C ALA A 35 6.53 -3.84 5.25
N GLY A 36 6.29 -4.92 4.51
CA GLY A 36 7.27 -5.47 3.57
C GLY A 36 6.91 -5.28 2.09
N LEU A 37 5.92 -4.45 1.78
CA LEU A 37 5.67 -4.00 0.42
C LEU A 37 6.75 -3.03 -0.08
N PRO A 38 7.07 -3.03 -1.39
CA PRO A 38 7.88 -1.98 -1.99
C PRO A 38 7.24 -0.60 -1.83
N LYS A 39 8.09 0.44 -1.76
CA LYS A 39 7.63 1.84 -1.61
C LYS A 39 6.78 2.30 -2.80
N GLU A 40 7.01 1.69 -3.96
CA GLU A 40 6.30 1.95 -5.21
C GLU A 40 4.86 1.40 -5.19
N ASP A 41 4.55 0.48 -4.27
CA ASP A 41 3.25 -0.19 -4.14
C ASP A 41 2.46 0.33 -2.94
N PHE A 42 3.14 0.61 -1.83
CA PHE A 42 2.52 1.14 -0.62
C PHE A 42 3.46 2.13 0.08
N TYR A 43 2.96 3.33 0.38
CA TYR A 43 3.75 4.34 1.06
C TYR A 43 2.92 5.29 1.91
N ILE A 44 3.60 5.87 2.90
CA ILE A 44 3.14 7.01 3.68
C ILE A 44 3.79 8.26 3.06
N LEU A 45 2.98 9.25 2.71
CA LEU A 45 3.46 10.55 2.23
C LEU A 45 3.30 11.57 3.35
N CYS A 46 4.36 12.31 3.67
CA CYS A 46 4.21 13.57 4.39
C CYS A 46 3.76 14.63 3.38
N ALA A 47 2.46 14.90 3.30
CA ALA A 47 1.85 15.80 2.31
C ALA A 47 2.14 17.28 2.60
N TYR A 48 2.28 17.62 3.88
CA TYR A 48 2.62 18.97 4.33
C TYR A 48 3.71 18.93 5.42
N ASP A 49 4.84 19.57 5.15
CA ASP A 49 5.93 19.79 6.12
C ASP A 49 5.70 21.13 6.82
N TYR A 50 5.31 21.06 8.10
CA TYR A 50 4.94 22.23 8.88
C TYR A 50 6.12 23.15 9.14
N ARG A 51 7.30 22.59 9.42
CA ARG A 51 8.50 23.37 9.73
C ARG A 51 8.95 24.20 8.53
N ARG A 52 8.81 23.65 7.33
CA ARG A 52 9.13 24.33 6.07
C ARG A 52 7.97 25.12 5.48
N ARG A 53 6.75 24.92 6.01
CA ARG A 53 5.50 25.49 5.50
C ARG A 53 5.32 25.22 4.00
N SER A 54 5.53 23.96 3.62
CA SER A 54 5.55 23.56 2.22
C SER A 54 4.70 22.31 2.01
N GLU A 55 3.83 22.38 1.00
CA GLU A 55 3.31 21.19 0.35
C GLU A 55 4.45 20.44 -0.33
N THR A 56 4.41 19.11 -0.26
CA THR A 56 5.54 18.26 -0.66
C THR A 56 5.34 17.58 -2.02
N TRP A 57 4.17 17.78 -2.64
CA TRP A 57 3.77 17.20 -3.93
C TRP A 57 4.77 17.46 -5.08
N ARG A 58 5.58 18.52 -4.98
CA ARG A 58 6.57 18.91 -6.00
C ARG A 58 7.87 18.11 -5.94
N ASP A 59 8.17 17.44 -4.82
CA ASP A 59 9.31 16.53 -4.67
C ASP A 59 8.91 15.34 -3.78
N PRO A 60 7.94 14.53 -4.22
CA PRO A 60 7.32 13.54 -3.36
C PRO A 60 8.32 12.44 -2.96
N GLY A 61 9.36 12.18 -3.77
CA GLY A 61 10.36 11.15 -3.50
C GLY A 61 11.04 11.31 -2.14
N ARG A 62 11.26 12.54 -1.69
CA ARG A 62 11.87 12.84 -0.38
C ARG A 62 10.93 12.62 0.81
N TYR A 63 9.62 12.71 0.57
CA TYR A 63 8.58 12.70 1.60
C TYR A 63 7.75 11.41 1.58
N ARG A 64 8.16 10.42 0.78
CA ARG A 64 7.59 9.07 0.73
C ARG A 64 8.38 8.09 1.59
N PHE A 65 7.66 7.38 2.44
CA PHE A 65 8.20 6.43 3.39
C PHE A 65 7.52 5.07 3.22
N THR A 66 8.31 3.99 3.29
CA THR A 66 7.72 2.70 3.67
C THR A 66 7.23 2.76 5.11
N LEU A 67 6.36 1.83 5.52
CA LEU A 67 5.91 1.77 6.91
C LEU A 67 7.08 1.67 7.91
N PRO A 68 8.09 0.80 7.73
CA PRO A 68 9.26 0.77 8.61
C PRO A 68 10.06 2.08 8.64
N GLU A 69 10.26 2.72 7.48
CA GLU A 69 10.97 4.01 7.40
C GLU A 69 10.22 5.12 8.13
N PHE A 70 8.88 5.13 8.01
CA PHE A 70 8.02 6.08 8.71
C PHE A 70 8.15 5.90 10.22
N LEU A 71 7.97 4.67 10.73
CA LEU A 71 8.06 4.39 12.17
C LEU A 71 9.44 4.72 12.74
N ALA A 72 10.52 4.43 12.00
CA ALA A 72 11.87 4.78 12.42
C ALA A 72 12.10 6.30 12.54
N LYS A 73 11.31 7.11 11.82
CA LYS A 73 11.39 8.58 11.83
C LYS A 73 10.27 9.25 12.61
N ALA A 74 9.31 8.50 13.14
CA ALA A 74 8.05 9.04 13.65
C ALA A 74 8.27 10.13 14.70
N GLY A 75 9.18 9.90 15.66
CA GLY A 75 9.54 10.87 16.70
C GLY A 75 10.32 12.10 16.23
N SER A 76 10.69 12.20 14.95
CA SER A 76 11.40 13.37 14.38
C SER A 76 10.49 14.36 13.64
N PHE A 77 9.31 13.90 13.24
CA PHE A 77 8.31 14.73 12.55
C PHE A 77 7.76 15.82 13.47
N ASP A 78 7.27 16.89 12.85
CA ASP A 78 6.50 17.88 13.59
C ASP A 78 5.10 17.30 13.88
N PRO A 79 4.52 17.51 15.07
CA PRO A 79 3.15 17.09 15.36
C PRO A 79 2.10 17.69 14.42
N GLN A 80 2.44 18.79 13.74
CA GLN A 80 1.59 19.46 12.74
C GLN A 80 1.91 19.04 11.29
N ASP A 81 2.85 18.11 11.06
CA ASP A 81 3.02 17.52 9.74
C ASP A 81 1.77 16.69 9.37
N GLU A 82 1.33 16.82 8.13
CA GLU A 82 0.15 16.12 7.62
C GLU A 82 0.57 14.99 6.69
N PHE A 83 -0.10 13.84 6.84
CA PHE A 83 0.25 12.62 6.14
C PHE A 83 -0.93 12.06 5.33
N CYS A 84 -0.59 11.20 4.38
CA CYS A 84 -1.54 10.42 3.58
C CYS A 84 -1.00 8.99 3.41
N ILE A 85 -1.89 8.00 3.26
CA ILE A 85 -1.52 6.61 3.00
C ILE A 85 -1.93 6.26 1.56
N TYR A 86 -1.03 5.63 0.81
CA TYR A 86 -1.22 5.31 -0.59
C TYR A 86 -1.11 3.82 -0.88
N PHE A 87 -2.03 3.31 -1.68
CA PHE A 87 -1.99 1.99 -2.32
C PHE A 87 -1.95 2.18 -3.84
N VAL A 88 -0.84 1.81 -4.48
CA VAL A 88 -0.62 1.98 -5.92
C VAL A 88 -0.97 0.70 -6.66
N GLY A 89 -1.87 0.79 -7.63
CA GLY A 89 -2.43 -0.34 -8.38
C GLY A 89 -3.81 -0.79 -7.88
N LEU A 90 -4.37 -0.14 -6.86
CA LEU A 90 -5.73 -0.33 -6.35
C LEU A 90 -6.50 0.98 -6.49
N GLY A 91 -7.80 0.92 -6.78
CA GLY A 91 -8.65 2.11 -6.86
C GLY A 91 -8.82 2.67 -8.27
N GLU A 92 -9.05 3.97 -8.36
CA GLU A 92 -9.36 4.65 -9.61
C GLU A 92 -8.10 5.14 -10.31
N GLN A 93 -8.11 5.05 -11.63
CA GLN A 93 -7.09 5.62 -12.50
C GLN A 93 -7.54 7.01 -12.94
N GLU A 94 -6.93 8.05 -12.35
CA GLU A 94 -7.27 9.44 -12.65
C GLU A 94 -6.68 9.92 -14.00
N GLU A 95 -5.53 9.37 -14.40
CA GLU A 95 -4.82 9.75 -15.62
C GLU A 95 -4.45 8.52 -16.44
N ALA A 96 -4.54 8.63 -17.77
CA ALA A 96 -4.35 7.50 -18.70
C ALA A 96 -2.98 6.80 -18.58
N ASP A 97 -1.94 7.53 -18.18
CA ASP A 97 -0.57 7.03 -18.06
C ASP A 97 -0.12 6.80 -16.60
N SER A 98 -1.01 7.02 -15.64
CA SER A 98 -0.73 6.83 -14.20
C SER A 98 -1.37 5.54 -13.69
N PRO A 99 -0.73 4.80 -12.77
CA PRO A 99 -1.38 3.66 -12.14
C PRO A 99 -2.60 4.12 -11.33
N ALA A 100 -3.60 3.25 -11.24
CA ALA A 100 -4.69 3.42 -10.28
C ALA A 100 -4.15 3.60 -8.87
N LYS A 101 -4.83 4.38 -8.03
CA LYS A 101 -4.42 4.57 -6.63
C LYS A 101 -5.62 4.75 -5.70
N THR A 102 -5.45 4.25 -4.48
CA THR A 102 -6.35 4.53 -3.35
C THR A 102 -5.56 5.34 -2.33
N GLU A 103 -6.15 6.43 -1.87
CA GLU A 103 -5.55 7.37 -0.94
C GLU A 103 -6.41 7.44 0.32
N LEU A 104 -5.79 7.35 1.49
CA LEU A 104 -6.43 7.68 2.76
C LEU A 104 -5.91 9.04 3.19
N LEU A 105 -6.82 10.01 3.19
CA LEU A 105 -6.52 11.43 3.38
C LEU A 105 -6.93 11.93 4.76
N SER A 106 -7.71 11.13 5.49
CA SER A 106 -8.24 11.53 6.79
C SER A 106 -8.17 10.43 7.86
N CYS A 107 -8.25 10.87 9.12
CA CYS A 107 -8.36 9.97 10.28
C CYS A 107 -9.66 9.14 10.28
N GLU A 108 -10.70 9.56 9.57
CA GLU A 108 -11.96 8.81 9.43
C GLU A 108 -11.80 7.63 8.46
N GLU A 109 -10.96 7.80 7.45
CA GLU A 109 -10.65 6.76 6.46
C GLU A 109 -9.51 5.85 6.94
N ALA A 110 -8.50 6.41 7.62
CA ALA A 110 -7.30 5.71 8.05
C ALA A 110 -7.51 4.92 9.35
N THR A 111 -8.50 4.03 9.39
CA THR A 111 -8.77 3.18 10.55
C THR A 111 -8.11 1.81 10.43
N VAL A 112 -7.97 1.09 11.56
CA VAL A 112 -7.46 -0.30 11.56
C VAL A 112 -8.32 -1.21 10.67
N GLY A 113 -9.65 -1.07 10.75
CA GLY A 113 -10.58 -1.84 9.93
C GLY A 113 -10.38 -1.58 8.44
N ASN A 114 -10.41 -0.31 8.04
CA ASN A 114 -10.26 0.08 6.64
C ASN A 114 -8.89 -0.33 6.08
N LEU A 115 -7.79 -0.14 6.83
CA LEU A 115 -6.47 -0.59 6.39
C LEU A 115 -6.39 -2.12 6.25
N THR A 116 -7.08 -2.87 7.10
CA THR A 116 -7.14 -4.34 7.00
C THR A 116 -7.87 -4.76 5.73
N GLU A 117 -9.01 -4.15 5.45
CA GLU A 117 -9.81 -4.41 4.24
C GLU A 117 -9.03 -4.04 2.98
N LEU A 118 -8.47 -2.82 2.93
CA LEU A 118 -7.68 -2.36 1.79
C LEU A 118 -6.43 -3.19 1.57
N ALA A 119 -5.72 -3.59 2.63
CA ALA A 119 -4.58 -4.49 2.50
C ALA A 119 -5.00 -5.86 1.91
N ALA A 120 -6.17 -6.36 2.31
CA ALA A 120 -6.71 -7.63 1.81
C ALA A 120 -7.17 -7.55 0.35
N GLU A 121 -7.73 -6.42 -0.07
CA GLU A 121 -8.10 -6.13 -1.46
C GLU A 121 -6.87 -5.92 -2.34
N PHE A 122 -5.89 -5.18 -1.83
CA PHE A 122 -4.63 -4.86 -2.52
C PHE A 122 -3.82 -6.10 -2.92
N MET A 123 -3.99 -7.23 -2.22
CA MET A 123 -3.29 -8.47 -2.58
C MET A 123 -3.59 -8.92 -4.01
N ALA A 124 -4.79 -8.69 -4.53
CA ALA A 124 -5.16 -9.08 -5.89
C ALA A 124 -4.35 -8.33 -6.96
N PRO A 125 -4.41 -6.98 -7.05
CA PRO A 125 -3.60 -6.23 -8.02
C PRO A 125 -2.10 -6.42 -7.80
N TYR A 126 -1.64 -6.57 -6.54
CA TYR A 126 -0.23 -6.84 -6.27
C TYR A 126 0.24 -8.20 -6.80
N CYS A 127 -0.54 -9.27 -6.61
CA CYS A 127 -0.22 -10.59 -7.18
C CYS A 127 -0.20 -10.55 -8.72
N GLU A 128 -1.17 -9.87 -9.34
CA GLU A 128 -1.20 -9.69 -10.80
C GLU A 128 0.04 -8.93 -11.30
N LYS A 129 0.42 -7.83 -10.64
CA LYS A 129 1.64 -7.07 -10.94
C LYS A 129 2.88 -7.98 -10.89
N CYS A 130 3.04 -8.74 -9.81
CA CYS A 130 4.13 -9.69 -9.63
C CYS A 130 4.16 -10.78 -10.71
N LEU A 131 3.00 -11.31 -11.10
CA LEU A 131 2.87 -12.27 -12.19
C LEU A 131 3.29 -11.69 -13.55
N ARG A 132 2.83 -10.46 -13.88
CA ARG A 132 3.21 -9.76 -15.11
C ARG A 132 4.73 -9.50 -15.17
N ALA A 133 5.38 -9.30 -14.03
CA ALA A 133 6.83 -9.16 -13.91
C ALA A 133 7.60 -10.51 -13.98
N GLY A 134 6.90 -11.64 -14.11
CA GLY A 134 7.52 -12.97 -14.15
C GLY A 134 7.94 -13.53 -12.79
N THR A 135 7.59 -12.85 -11.69
CA THR A 135 7.96 -13.24 -10.32
C THR A 135 6.72 -13.29 -9.43
N PRO A 136 5.90 -14.36 -9.50
CA PRO A 136 4.64 -14.44 -8.75
C PRO A 136 4.86 -14.25 -7.25
N PHE A 137 3.99 -13.48 -6.60
CA PHE A 137 4.10 -13.28 -5.16
C PHE A 137 3.67 -14.55 -4.42
N ARG A 138 4.62 -15.20 -3.74
CA ARG A 138 4.38 -16.44 -2.98
C ARG A 138 4.95 -16.33 -1.58
N LEU A 139 4.27 -16.93 -0.61
CA LEU A 139 4.74 -17.05 0.78
C LEU A 139 5.77 -18.19 0.91
N THR A 140 6.87 -18.09 0.16
CA THR A 140 8.04 -18.97 0.33
C THR A 140 8.75 -18.68 1.65
N PRO A 141 9.62 -19.57 2.16
CA PRO A 141 10.40 -19.28 3.37
C PRO A 141 11.16 -17.95 3.32
N GLU A 142 11.71 -17.59 2.16
CA GLU A 142 12.42 -16.33 1.95
C GLU A 142 11.49 -15.12 2.06
N THR A 143 10.31 -15.17 1.42
CA THR A 143 9.31 -14.11 1.52
C THR A 143 8.78 -13.99 2.94
N VAL A 144 8.48 -15.11 3.61
CA VAL A 144 8.02 -15.15 5.00
C VAL A 144 9.03 -14.49 5.93
N ALA A 145 10.31 -14.83 5.80
CA ALA A 145 11.39 -14.22 6.57
C ALA A 145 11.53 -12.71 6.27
N ARG A 146 11.50 -12.32 4.99
CA ARG A 146 11.60 -10.91 4.56
C ARG A 146 10.45 -10.05 5.11
N LEU A 147 9.24 -10.60 5.15
CA LEU A 147 8.05 -9.91 5.67
C LEU A 147 7.92 -10.00 7.21
N GLY A 148 8.76 -10.80 7.89
CA GLY A 148 8.65 -11.02 9.33
C GLY A 148 7.37 -11.73 9.76
N LEU A 149 6.78 -12.54 8.87
CA LEU A 149 5.53 -13.26 9.13
C LEU A 149 5.74 -14.40 10.12
N ALA A 150 4.90 -14.47 11.14
CA ALA A 150 4.83 -15.64 12.01
C ALA A 150 4.03 -16.78 11.34
N PRO A 151 4.16 -18.04 11.80
CA PRO A 151 3.42 -19.16 11.24
C PRO A 151 1.90 -18.94 11.18
N GLU A 152 1.33 -18.31 12.21
CA GLU A 152 -0.08 -17.92 12.27
C GLU A 152 -0.45 -16.89 11.19
N ASP A 153 0.44 -15.93 10.91
CA ASP A 153 0.21 -14.93 9.86
C ASP A 153 0.19 -15.60 8.49
N VAL A 154 1.12 -16.54 8.26
CA VAL A 154 1.17 -17.32 7.02
C VAL A 154 -0.10 -18.14 6.83
N ALA A 155 -0.64 -18.75 7.90
CA ALA A 155 -1.88 -19.51 7.82
C ALA A 155 -3.08 -18.64 7.39
N VAL A 156 -3.13 -17.37 7.82
CA VAL A 156 -4.19 -16.43 7.42
C VAL A 156 -4.03 -15.97 5.96
N LEU A 157 -2.80 -15.70 5.52
CA LEU A 157 -2.55 -15.09 4.22
C LEU A 157 -2.45 -16.08 3.07
N ARG A 158 -2.06 -17.33 3.33
CA ARG A 158 -1.72 -18.32 2.28
C ARG A 158 -2.83 -18.52 1.26
N ASP A 159 -4.01 -18.93 1.71
CA ASP A 159 -5.15 -19.22 0.83
C ASP A 159 -5.55 -17.99 -0.01
N ARG A 160 -5.40 -16.78 0.57
CA ARG A 160 -5.69 -15.53 -0.13
C ARG A 160 -4.67 -15.26 -1.22
N VAL A 161 -3.37 -15.35 -0.91
CA VAL A 161 -2.29 -15.14 -1.88
C VAL A 161 -2.38 -16.16 -3.02
N GLU A 162 -2.63 -17.42 -2.71
CA GLU A 162 -2.78 -18.49 -3.70
C GLU A 162 -3.97 -18.20 -4.63
N ARG A 163 -5.15 -17.89 -4.08
CA ARG A 163 -6.33 -17.52 -4.86
C ARG A 163 -6.11 -16.28 -5.74
N CYS A 164 -5.47 -15.24 -5.20
CA CYS A 164 -5.15 -14.04 -5.96
C CYS A 164 -4.24 -14.36 -7.16
N ASN A 165 -3.22 -15.20 -6.98
CA ASN A 165 -2.37 -15.63 -8.08
C ASN A 165 -3.11 -16.49 -9.12
N GLU A 166 -3.98 -17.41 -8.68
CA GLU A 166 -4.76 -18.25 -9.59
C GLU A 166 -5.71 -17.42 -10.47
N VAL A 167 -6.44 -16.48 -9.86
CA VAL A 167 -7.34 -15.58 -10.57
C VAL A 167 -6.58 -14.69 -11.56
N ALA A 168 -5.46 -14.11 -11.12
CA ALA A 168 -4.63 -13.28 -11.98
C ALA A 168 -4.03 -14.09 -13.15
N LEU A 169 -3.54 -15.32 -12.90
CA LEU A 169 -3.03 -16.20 -13.93
C LEU A 169 -4.11 -16.57 -14.96
N ALA A 170 -5.32 -16.91 -14.51
CA ALA A 170 -6.43 -17.22 -15.40
C ALA A 170 -6.80 -16.03 -16.30
N ARG A 171 -6.79 -14.81 -15.74
CA ARG A 171 -7.01 -13.57 -16.51
C ARG A 171 -5.91 -13.34 -17.55
N LEU A 172 -4.64 -13.44 -17.14
CA LEU A 172 -3.50 -13.27 -18.06
C LEU A 172 -3.50 -14.32 -19.17
N GLN A 173 -3.85 -15.56 -18.86
CA GLN A 173 -4.00 -16.62 -19.84
C GLN A 173 -5.11 -16.29 -20.85
N ALA A 174 -6.25 -15.77 -20.41
CA ALA A 174 -7.32 -15.34 -21.29
C ALA A 174 -6.91 -14.16 -22.19
N GLU A 175 -6.15 -13.19 -21.66
CA GLU A 175 -5.57 -12.08 -22.45
C GLU A 175 -4.63 -12.64 -23.54
N TYR A 176 -3.74 -13.55 -23.17
CA TYR A 176 -2.82 -14.19 -24.11
C TYR A 176 -3.54 -15.02 -25.19
N ASP A 177 -4.54 -15.81 -24.81
CA ASP A 177 -5.33 -16.61 -25.75
C ASP A 177 -6.17 -15.74 -26.69
N ALA A 178 -6.61 -14.56 -26.24
CA ALA A 178 -7.25 -13.56 -27.09
C ALA A 178 -6.26 -12.99 -28.12
N LEU A 179 -5.03 -12.65 -27.69
CA LEU A 179 -3.99 -12.16 -28.59
C LEU A 179 -3.58 -13.20 -29.64
N LYS A 180 -3.45 -14.48 -29.25
CA LYS A 180 -3.20 -15.59 -30.21
C LYS A 180 -4.24 -15.70 -31.31
N LYS A 181 -5.50 -15.33 -31.03
CA LYS A 181 -6.57 -15.33 -32.05
C LYS A 181 -6.42 -14.14 -33.02
N LEU A 182 -5.68 -13.10 -32.63
CA LEU A 182 -5.36 -11.95 -33.47
C LEU A 182 -4.13 -12.20 -34.36
N ASP A 183 -3.31 -13.23 -34.11
CA ASP A 183 -2.18 -13.68 -34.97
C ASP A 183 -2.63 -14.17 -36.37
N GLY A 184 -3.92 -14.02 -36.73
CA GLY A 184 -4.38 -13.98 -38.12
C GLY A 184 -4.06 -12.67 -38.85
N ILE A 185 -3.48 -11.67 -38.18
CA ILE A 185 -3.00 -10.41 -38.77
C ILE A 185 -1.47 -10.43 -38.70
N VAL A 186 -0.85 -10.69 -39.86
CA VAL A 186 0.59 -10.53 -40.09
C VAL A 186 0.95 -9.05 -39.84
N LEU A 187 1.90 -8.79 -38.93
CA LEU A 187 2.59 -7.49 -38.80
C LEU A 187 3.43 -7.20 -40.05
#